data_AF-A0A1B2HUH8-F1
#
_entry.id   AF-A0A1B2HUH8-F1
#
_cell.length_a   1.000
_cell.length_b   1.000
_cell.length_c   1.000
_cell.angle_alpha   90.00
_cell.angle_beta   90.00
_cell.angle_gamma   90.00
#
_symmetry.space_group_name_H-M   'P 1'
#
loop_
_entity.id
_entity.type
_entity.pdbx_description
1 polymer ?
#
loop_
_entity_poly.entity_id
_entity_poly.type
_entity_poly.pdbx_seq_one_letter_code
_entity_poly.pdbx_strand_id
1 'polypeptide(L)'
;MLVWTDLLRLRRAPNAALVWAGLAALPSLVALGGETDWVPVVHLVAAFVATDRLAAGLKAVSRSAAVRRLFGVSDGYLKRAHLVVPATGALVWGAVTLAFTPHVTWVHAWVSVVGAVAVVYRIATRPPLDYGVAAIDFGVMGPVPIGLLVQLSRGPLLLYLLGVLQLLL
;
A
#
# COMPACT_ATOMS: atom_id res chain seq x y z
N MET A 1 -7.24 9.61 20.31
CA MET A 1 -6.53 8.45 20.91
C MET A 1 -6.09 7.39 19.90
N LEU A 2 -6.86 7.06 18.86
CA LEU A 2 -6.53 5.98 17.91
C LEU A 2 -5.28 6.24 17.04
N VAL A 3 -5.15 7.45 16.48
CA VAL A 3 -3.94 7.86 15.74
C VAL A 3 -2.68 7.81 16.63
N TRP A 4 -2.82 8.13 17.90
CA TRP A 4 -1.74 8.06 18.88
C TRP A 4 -1.27 6.62 19.11
N THR A 5 -2.19 5.65 19.13
CA THR A 5 -1.80 4.23 19.25
C THR A 5 -1.06 3.70 18.02
N ASP A 6 -1.40 4.19 16.82
CA ASP A 6 -0.67 3.85 15.59
C ASP A 6 0.74 4.47 15.61
N LEU A 7 0.88 5.72 16.08
CA LEU A 7 2.16 6.38 16.28
C LEU A 7 3.03 5.67 17.33
N LEU A 8 2.44 5.22 18.45
CA LEU A 8 3.15 4.46 19.47
C LEU A 8 3.60 3.08 18.96
N ARG A 9 2.81 2.42 18.10
CA ARG A 9 3.24 1.17 17.44
C ARG A 9 4.43 1.42 16.52
N LEU A 10 4.41 2.51 15.76
CA LEU A 10 5.52 2.90 14.90
C LEU A 10 6.78 3.17 15.74
N ARG A 11 6.63 3.90 16.86
CA ARG A 11 7.73 4.18 17.80
C ARG A 11 8.29 2.90 18.45
N ARG A 12 7.44 1.91 18.71
CA ARG A 12 7.83 0.62 19.30
C ARG A 12 8.43 -0.36 18.29
N ALA A 13 8.35 -0.07 16.99
CA ALA A 13 8.89 -0.91 15.92
C ALA A 13 10.00 -0.16 15.16
N PRO A 14 11.19 0.05 15.76
CA PRO A 14 12.30 0.76 15.11
C PRO A 14 12.67 0.14 13.76
N ASN A 15 12.58 -1.18 13.64
CA ASN A 15 12.81 -1.89 12.37
C ASN A 15 11.84 -1.45 11.25
N ALA A 16 10.60 -1.07 11.58
CA ALA A 16 9.66 -0.59 10.57
C ALA A 16 10.06 0.80 10.05
N ALA A 17 10.54 1.68 10.93
CA ALA A 17 11.07 2.99 10.54
C ALA A 17 12.38 2.88 9.77
N LEU A 18 13.28 1.97 10.17
CA LEU A 18 14.53 1.69 9.45
C LEU A 18 14.26 1.13 8.05
N VAL A 19 13.35 0.17 7.92
CA VAL A 19 12.97 -0.37 6.60
C VAL A 19 12.26 0.70 5.77
N TRP A 20 11.41 1.52 6.37
CA TRP A 20 10.81 2.66 5.69
C TRP A 20 11.92 3.57 5.14
N ALA A 21 12.81 4.09 5.97
CA ALA A 21 13.91 4.95 5.53
C ALA A 21 14.83 4.28 4.48
N GLY A 22 15.17 3.01 4.68
CA GLY A 22 16.03 2.26 3.75
C GLY A 22 15.40 2.03 2.38
N LEU A 23 14.08 1.83 2.31
CA LEU A 23 13.36 1.73 1.04
C LEU A 23 13.48 3.03 0.22
N ALA A 24 13.77 4.18 0.85
CA ALA A 24 13.80 5.48 0.18
C ALA A 24 15.04 5.61 -0.69
N ALA A 25 16.12 4.91 -0.32
CA ALA A 25 17.33 4.84 -1.11
C ALA A 25 17.19 3.96 -2.36
N LEU A 26 16.24 3.01 -2.41
CA LEU A 26 16.13 2.04 -3.50
C LEU A 26 16.01 2.67 -4.90
N PRO A 27 15.15 3.67 -5.14
CA PRO A 27 15.02 4.27 -6.46
C PRO A 27 16.32 4.93 -6.93
N SER A 28 17.05 5.58 -6.01
CA SER A 28 18.37 6.15 -6.31
C SER A 28 19.43 5.08 -6.53
N LEU A 29 19.39 3.96 -5.81
CA LEU A 29 20.31 2.84 -6.05
C LEU A 29 20.09 2.19 -7.42
N VAL A 30 18.84 2.05 -7.86
CA VAL A 30 18.52 1.55 -9.21
C VAL A 30 18.99 2.52 -10.28
N ALA A 31 18.81 3.82 -10.07
CA ALA A 31 19.36 4.84 -10.96
C ALA A 31 20.89 4.73 -11.09
N LEU A 32 21.60 4.48 -9.98
CA LEU A 32 23.06 4.28 -9.98
C LEU A 32 23.49 2.99 -10.71
N GLY A 33 22.62 1.97 -10.75
CA GLY A 33 22.84 0.73 -11.51
C GLY A 33 22.73 0.90 -13.03
N GLY A 34 22.17 2.02 -13.49
CA GLY A 34 21.99 2.32 -14.91
C GLY A 34 20.60 1.97 -15.46
N GLU A 35 19.74 1.28 -14.70
CA GLU A 35 18.36 0.98 -15.11
C GLU A 35 17.39 2.15 -14.87
N THR A 36 17.69 3.30 -15.48
CA THR A 36 16.92 4.54 -15.26
C THR A 36 15.43 4.43 -15.64
N ASP A 37 15.10 3.61 -16.65
CA ASP A 37 13.71 3.37 -17.10
C ASP A 37 12.83 2.72 -16.02
N TRP A 38 13.42 1.93 -15.12
CA TRP A 38 12.67 1.22 -14.08
C TRP A 38 12.54 2.01 -12.77
N VAL A 39 13.25 3.14 -12.64
CA VAL A 39 13.28 3.95 -11.42
C VAL A 39 11.87 4.38 -10.98
N PRO A 40 10.96 4.86 -11.85
CA PRO A 40 9.60 5.23 -11.44
C PRO A 40 8.76 4.05 -10.92
N VAL A 41 8.95 2.86 -11.49
CA VAL A 41 8.26 1.63 -11.05
C VAL A 41 8.78 1.20 -9.68
N VAL A 42 10.09 1.19 -9.50
CA VAL A 42 10.71 0.86 -8.19
C VAL A 42 10.29 1.89 -7.14
N HIS A 43 10.22 3.16 -7.51
CA HIS A 43 9.71 4.23 -6.64
C HIS A 43 8.25 3.99 -6.20
N LEU A 44 7.36 3.60 -7.13
CA LEU A 44 5.98 3.22 -6.82
C LEU A 44 5.90 2.00 -5.88
N VAL A 45 6.67 0.93 -6.16
CA VAL A 45 6.66 -0.28 -5.34
C VAL A 45 7.21 0.01 -3.93
N ALA A 46 8.31 0.75 -3.83
CA ALA A 46 8.88 1.16 -2.55
C ALA A 46 7.90 2.05 -1.76
N ALA A 47 7.26 3.02 -2.43
CA ALA A 47 6.23 3.86 -1.82
C ALA A 47 5.04 3.03 -1.30
N PHE A 48 4.60 2.03 -2.08
CA PHE A 48 3.56 1.09 -1.65
C PHE A 48 3.97 0.33 -0.38
N VAL A 49 5.16 -0.30 -0.36
CA VAL A 49 5.63 -1.07 0.81
C VAL A 49 5.80 -0.17 2.03
N ALA A 50 6.36 1.02 1.85
CA ALA A 50 6.51 2.02 2.89
C ALA A 50 5.15 2.43 3.49
N THR A 51 4.16 2.70 2.64
CA THR A 51 2.79 3.09 3.04
C THR A 51 2.03 1.92 3.69
N ASP A 52 2.18 0.71 3.17
CA ASP A 52 1.49 -0.48 3.67
C ASP A 52 1.87 -0.84 5.11
N ARG A 53 3.14 -0.59 5.48
CA ARG A 53 3.63 -0.74 6.86
C ARG A 53 2.95 0.21 7.84
N LEU A 54 2.57 1.40 7.39
CA LEU A 54 1.87 2.40 8.19
C LEU A 54 0.36 2.16 8.28
N ALA A 55 -0.18 1.26 7.46
CA ALA A 55 -1.61 0.99 7.38
C ALA A 55 -2.12 -0.10 8.33
N ALA A 56 -1.31 -0.54 9.30
CA ALA A 56 -1.66 -1.60 10.24
C ALA A 56 -2.95 -1.28 11.02
N GLY A 57 -3.11 -0.05 11.51
CA GLY A 57 -4.34 0.39 12.20
C GLY A 57 -5.57 0.35 11.30
N LEU A 58 -5.44 0.84 10.06
CA LEU A 58 -6.51 0.79 9.06
C LEU A 58 -6.95 -0.65 8.75
N LYS A 59 -6.00 -1.58 8.59
CA LYS A 59 -6.28 -3.00 8.37
C LYS A 59 -6.98 -3.64 9.58
N ALA A 60 -6.52 -3.33 10.80
CA ALA A 60 -7.12 -3.86 12.03
C ALA A 60 -8.59 -3.44 12.17
N VAL A 61 -8.88 -2.16 11.95
CA VAL A 61 -10.25 -1.63 11.98
C VAL A 61 -11.11 -2.20 10.85
N SER A 62 -10.58 -2.27 9.64
CA SER A 62 -11.36 -2.73 8.48
C SER A 62 -11.73 -4.21 8.58
N ARG A 63 -10.88 -5.03 9.22
CA ARG A 63 -11.10 -6.48 9.38
C ARG A 63 -11.99 -6.86 10.55
N SER A 64 -12.18 -6.00 11.56
CA SER A 64 -12.98 -6.33 12.73
C SER A 64 -14.30 -5.55 12.77
N ALA A 65 -15.42 -6.25 12.56
CA ALA A 65 -16.75 -5.68 12.75
C ALA A 65 -17.03 -5.34 14.23
N ALA A 66 -16.50 -6.12 15.17
CA ALA A 66 -16.66 -5.88 16.60
C ALA A 66 -15.99 -4.57 17.04
N VAL A 67 -14.77 -4.30 16.55
CA VAL A 67 -14.05 -3.04 16.83
C VAL A 67 -14.83 -1.84 16.28
N ARG A 68 -15.38 -1.94 15.06
CA ARG A 68 -16.20 -0.87 14.48
C ARG A 68 -17.46 -0.60 15.32
N ARG A 69 -18.15 -1.66 15.78
CA ARG A 69 -19.34 -1.58 16.62
C ARG A 69 -19.06 -0.98 18.00
N LEU A 70 -17.90 -1.26 18.60
CA LEU A 70 -17.48 -0.72 19.90
C LEU A 70 -17.36 0.81 19.90
N PHE A 71 -17.03 1.42 18.75
CA PHE A 71 -16.88 2.87 18.65
C PHE A 71 -18.20 3.61 18.37
N GLY A 72 -19.26 2.91 17.93
CA GLY A 72 -20.59 3.52 17.70
C GLY A 72 -20.65 4.60 16.62
N VAL A 73 -19.56 4.83 15.87
CA VAL A 73 -19.46 5.84 14.80
C VAL A 73 -19.55 5.19 13.43
N SER A 74 -19.86 5.98 12.39
CA SER A 74 -19.92 5.48 11.02
C SER A 74 -18.57 4.87 10.57
N ASP A 75 -18.65 3.72 9.90
CA ASP A 75 -17.49 2.99 9.34
C ASP A 75 -16.62 3.87 8.45
N GLY A 76 -17.24 4.77 7.68
CA GLY A 76 -16.54 5.69 6.79
C GLY A 76 -15.67 6.68 7.56
N TYR A 77 -16.15 7.20 8.68
CA TYR A 77 -15.40 8.12 9.53
C TYR A 77 -14.16 7.43 10.13
N LEU A 78 -14.35 6.22 10.67
CA LEU A 78 -13.26 5.49 11.31
C LEU A 78 -12.17 5.09 10.30
N LYS A 79 -12.55 4.65 9.09
CA LYS A 79 -11.61 4.35 8.01
C LYS A 79 -10.81 5.58 7.57
N ARG A 80 -11.46 6.75 7.43
CA ARG A 80 -10.77 8.00 7.07
C ARG A 80 -9.77 8.43 8.14
N ALA A 81 -10.15 8.33 9.42
CA ALA A 81 -9.25 8.67 10.52
C ALA A 81 -7.96 7.82 10.51
N HIS A 82 -8.07 6.52 10.21
CA HIS A 82 -6.91 5.62 10.10
C HIS A 82 -6.18 5.69 8.75
N LEU A 83 -6.73 6.39 7.76
CA LEU A 83 -6.06 6.64 6.48
C LEU A 83 -5.06 7.80 6.56
N VAL A 84 -5.23 8.70 7.53
CA VAL A 84 -4.36 9.89 7.69
C VAL A 84 -2.90 9.49 7.89
N VAL A 85 -2.62 8.47 8.70
CA VAL A 85 -1.25 8.01 9.00
C VAL A 85 -0.54 7.47 7.74
N PRO A 86 -1.09 6.48 7.00
CA PRO A 86 -0.46 6.03 5.77
C PRO A 86 -0.41 7.12 4.69
N ALA A 87 -1.43 7.98 4.57
CA ALA A 87 -1.42 9.07 3.59
C ALA A 87 -0.33 10.11 3.87
N THR A 88 -0.18 10.54 5.13
CA THR A 88 0.90 11.46 5.53
C THR A 88 2.27 10.82 5.36
N GLY A 89 2.42 9.54 5.69
CA GLY A 89 3.63 8.78 5.40
C GLY A 89 3.98 8.73 3.92
N ALA A 90 2.99 8.49 3.05
CA ALA A 90 3.20 8.51 1.60
C ALA A 90 3.58 9.90 1.07
N LEU A 91 3.01 10.97 1.63
CA LEU A 91 3.39 12.34 1.24
C LEU A 91 4.81 12.69 1.66
N VAL A 92 5.20 12.38 2.91
CA VAL A 92 6.57 12.57 3.39
C VAL A 92 7.53 11.73 2.55
N TRP A 93 7.16 10.50 2.22
CA TRP A 93 7.90 9.63 1.31
C TRP A 93 8.21 10.32 -0.01
N GLY A 94 7.16 10.71 -0.74
CA GLY A 94 7.28 11.31 -2.06
C GLY A 94 8.06 12.61 -2.05
N ALA A 95 7.89 13.46 -1.02
CA ALA A 95 8.65 14.69 -0.89
C ALA A 95 10.15 14.43 -0.67
N VAL A 96 10.47 13.43 0.17
CA VAL A 96 11.84 13.04 0.49
C VAL A 96 12.53 12.46 -0.74
N THR A 97 11.92 11.48 -1.41
CA THR A 97 12.51 10.83 -2.60
C THR A 97 12.65 11.76 -3.80
N LEU A 98 11.68 12.66 -4.02
CA LEU A 98 11.75 13.65 -5.09
C LEU A 98 12.97 14.58 -4.94
N ALA A 99 13.40 14.86 -3.70
CA ALA A 99 14.54 15.74 -3.44
C ALA A 99 15.90 15.13 -3.82
N PHE A 100 16.03 13.79 -3.90
CA PHE A 100 17.30 13.12 -4.11
C PHE A 100 17.31 12.03 -5.20
N THR A 101 16.21 11.83 -5.92
CA THR A 101 16.14 10.90 -7.06
C THR A 101 15.87 11.68 -8.36
N PRO A 102 16.91 12.04 -9.13
CA PRO A 102 16.78 12.93 -10.31
C PRO A 102 15.86 12.41 -11.42
N HIS A 103 15.72 11.08 -11.53
CA HIS A 103 14.92 10.42 -12.56
C HIS A 103 13.44 10.32 -12.19
N VAL A 104 13.05 10.72 -10.97
CA VAL A 104 11.65 10.77 -10.56
C VAL A 104 11.14 12.20 -10.77
N THR A 105 10.34 12.40 -11.81
CA THR A 105 9.63 13.67 -12.03
C THR A 105 8.53 13.86 -10.99
N TRP A 106 8.03 15.10 -10.87
CA TRP A 106 6.88 15.42 -10.02
C TRP A 106 5.65 14.57 -10.37
N VAL A 107 5.45 14.24 -11.65
CA VAL A 107 4.33 13.40 -12.09
C VAL A 107 4.49 11.97 -11.57
N HIS A 108 5.67 11.37 -11.74
CA HIS A 108 5.96 10.04 -11.21
C HIS A 108 5.80 9.97 -9.69
N ALA A 109 6.28 11.00 -8.98
CA ALA A 109 6.13 11.09 -7.53
C ALA A 109 4.64 11.12 -7.12
N TRP A 110 3.82 11.95 -7.74
CA TRP A 110 2.39 12.02 -7.45
C TRP A 110 1.67 10.70 -7.76
N VAL A 111 1.97 10.06 -8.89
CA VAL A 111 1.41 8.74 -9.23
C VAL A 111 1.83 7.69 -8.20
N SER A 112 3.07 7.72 -7.72
CA SER A 112 3.53 6.82 -6.66
C SER A 112 2.84 7.05 -5.33
N VAL A 113 2.68 8.30 -4.89
CA VAL A 113 2.01 8.65 -3.62
C VAL A 113 0.53 8.28 -3.66
N VAL A 114 -0.20 8.78 -4.66
CA VAL A 114 -1.64 8.53 -4.79
C VAL A 114 -1.89 7.04 -5.04
N GLY A 115 -1.07 6.43 -5.89
CA GLY A 115 -1.12 5.01 -6.21
C GLY A 115 -0.89 4.13 -4.98
N ALA A 116 0.16 4.39 -4.20
CA ALA A 116 0.45 3.66 -2.98
C ALA A 116 -0.72 3.72 -1.99
N VAL A 117 -1.25 4.93 -1.73
CA VAL A 117 -2.39 5.12 -0.83
C VAL A 117 -3.64 4.40 -1.36
N ALA A 118 -3.93 4.49 -2.65
CA ALA A 118 -5.07 3.83 -3.28
C ALA A 118 -4.98 2.31 -3.20
N VAL A 119 -3.81 1.74 -3.50
CA VAL A 119 -3.56 0.29 -3.40
C VAL A 119 -3.69 -0.18 -1.95
N VAL A 120 -3.07 0.52 -1.00
CA VAL A 120 -3.16 0.20 0.44
C VAL A 120 -4.59 0.29 0.93
N TYR A 121 -5.34 1.34 0.56
CA TYR A 121 -6.75 1.48 0.91
C TYR A 121 -7.55 0.29 0.36
N ARG A 122 -7.37 -0.03 -0.93
CA ARG A 122 -8.03 -1.19 -1.55
C ARG A 122 -7.69 -2.52 -0.89
N ILE A 123 -6.44 -2.70 -0.42
CA ILE A 123 -6.01 -3.90 0.32
C ILE A 123 -6.62 -3.95 1.71
N ALA A 124 -6.67 -2.82 2.41
CA ALA A 124 -7.18 -2.75 3.77
C ALA A 124 -8.70 -2.92 3.83
N THR A 125 -9.44 -2.38 2.86
CA THR A 125 -10.90 -2.43 2.83
C THR A 125 -11.47 -3.61 2.02
N ARG A 126 -10.67 -4.64 1.73
CA ARG A 126 -11.17 -5.83 1.01
C ARG A 126 -12.29 -6.50 1.80
N PRO A 127 -13.39 -6.91 1.14
CA PRO A 127 -14.40 -7.75 1.76
C PRO A 127 -13.79 -9.06 2.30
N PRO A 128 -14.40 -9.69 3.32
CA PRO A 128 -14.02 -11.03 3.75
C PRO A 128 -14.03 -12.00 2.57
N LEU A 129 -13.09 -12.94 2.57
CA LEU A 129 -12.96 -13.95 1.52
C LEU A 129 -14.21 -14.84 1.51
N ASP A 130 -14.91 -14.84 0.38
CA ASP A 130 -16.07 -15.68 0.16
C ASP A 130 -15.59 -17.03 -0.41
N TYR A 131 -15.64 -18.05 0.44
CA TYR A 131 -15.27 -19.43 0.10
C TYR A 131 -16.42 -20.21 -0.55
N GLY A 132 -17.61 -19.62 -0.69
CA GLY A 132 -18.79 -20.27 -1.26
C GLY A 132 -18.94 -20.13 -2.78
N VAL A 133 -18.01 -19.45 -3.46
CA VAL A 133 -18.11 -19.16 -4.89
C VAL A 133 -17.54 -20.31 -5.74
N ALA A 134 -18.20 -20.59 -6.88
CA ALA A 134 -17.85 -21.64 -7.83
C ALA A 134 -16.34 -21.84 -8.01
N ALA A 135 -15.89 -23.05 -7.70
CA ALA A 135 -14.51 -23.46 -7.91
C ALA A 135 -14.34 -23.97 -9.34
N ILE A 136 -13.32 -23.46 -10.03
CA ILE A 136 -12.87 -24.05 -11.29
C ILE A 136 -11.75 -25.02 -10.94
N ASP A 137 -11.89 -26.25 -11.39
CA ASP A 137 -10.85 -27.24 -11.25
C ASP A 137 -9.75 -26.98 -12.28
N PHE A 138 -8.55 -26.61 -11.79
CA PHE A 138 -7.39 -26.40 -12.64
C PHE A 138 -6.56 -27.69 -12.83
N GLY A 139 -7.12 -28.86 -12.50
CA GLY A 139 -6.55 -30.18 -12.76
C GLY A 139 -5.39 -30.53 -11.82
N VAL A 140 -4.28 -29.78 -11.88
CA VAL A 140 -3.04 -30.04 -11.11
C VAL A 140 -3.07 -29.41 -9.71
N MET A 141 -3.83 -28.31 -9.54
CA MET A 141 -3.94 -27.56 -8.27
C MET A 141 -5.28 -27.81 -7.55
N GLY A 142 -6.16 -28.65 -8.12
CA GLY A 142 -7.52 -28.86 -7.63
C GLY A 142 -8.46 -27.66 -7.85
N PRO A 143 -9.68 -27.72 -7.28
CA PRO A 143 -10.68 -26.65 -7.41
C PRO A 143 -10.21 -25.35 -6.77
N VAL A 144 -9.86 -24.36 -7.59
CA VAL A 144 -9.51 -23.00 -7.13
C VAL A 144 -10.75 -22.10 -7.26
N PRO A 145 -11.28 -21.56 -6.15
CA PRO A 145 -12.38 -20.61 -6.19
C PRO A 145 -11.92 -19.30 -6.84
N ILE A 146 -12.48 -18.98 -8.01
CA ILE A 146 -12.13 -17.76 -8.78
C ILE A 146 -12.40 -16.50 -7.94
N GLY A 147 -13.42 -16.55 -7.07
CA GLY A 147 -13.73 -15.49 -6.11
C GLY A 147 -12.52 -15.11 -5.25
N LEU A 148 -11.70 -16.08 -4.82
CA LEU A 148 -10.48 -15.81 -4.07
C LEU A 148 -9.41 -15.17 -4.96
N LEU A 149 -9.21 -15.64 -6.19
CA LEU A 149 -8.24 -15.07 -7.14
C LEU A 149 -8.54 -13.60 -7.46
N VAL A 150 -9.81 -13.28 -7.76
CA VAL A 150 -10.25 -11.91 -8.07
C VAL A 150 -10.17 -11.00 -6.84
N GLN A 151 -10.49 -11.50 -5.65
CA GLN A 151 -10.36 -10.72 -4.43
C GLN A 151 -8.90 -10.52 -4.00
N LEU A 152 -8.03 -11.51 -4.24
CA LEU A 152 -6.60 -11.42 -3.95
C LEU A 152 -5.88 -10.47 -4.90
N SER A 153 -6.26 -10.48 -6.18
CA SER A 153 -5.65 -9.65 -7.23
C SER A 153 -6.02 -8.16 -7.16
N ARG A 154 -7.14 -7.77 -6.54
CA ARG A 154 -7.65 -6.37 -6.53
C ARG A 154 -6.65 -5.27 -6.12
N GLY A 155 -5.64 -5.59 -5.30
CA GLY A 155 -4.57 -4.67 -4.91
C GLY A 155 -3.34 -4.79 -5.80
N PRO A 156 -2.70 -5.99 -5.90
CA PRO A 156 -1.57 -6.23 -6.79
C PRO A 156 -1.82 -5.84 -8.24
N LEU A 157 -3.04 -6.07 -8.75
CA LEU A 157 -3.41 -5.69 -10.12
C LEU A 157 -3.40 -4.17 -10.30
N LEU A 158 -3.91 -3.40 -9.33
CA LEU A 158 -3.84 -1.95 -9.39
C LEU A 158 -2.39 -1.46 -9.33
N LEU A 159 -1.56 -2.07 -8.47
CA LEU A 159 -0.14 -1.75 -8.39
C LEU A 159 0.58 -2.05 -9.72
N TYR A 160 0.26 -3.18 -10.35
CA TYR A 160 0.79 -3.55 -11.67
C TYR A 160 0.38 -2.54 -12.74
N LEU A 161 -0.91 -2.19 -12.84
CA LEU A 161 -1.40 -1.21 -13.81
C LEU A 161 -0.77 0.16 -13.61
N LEU A 162 -0.57 0.58 -12.36
CA LEU A 162 0.14 1.82 -12.05
C LEU A 162 1.64 1.72 -12.40
N GLY A 163 2.26 0.55 -12.25
CA GLY A 163 3.63 0.31 -12.71
C GLY A 163 3.75 0.43 -14.23
N VAL A 164 2.81 -0.15 -14.99
CA VAL A 164 2.74 0.03 -16.44
C VAL A 164 2.54 1.51 -16.79
N LEU A 165 1.64 2.21 -16.11
CA LEU A 165 1.44 3.65 -16.31
C LEU A 165 2.72 4.45 -16.05
N GLN A 166 3.48 4.11 -15.00
CA GLN A 166 4.76 4.76 -14.69
C GLN A 166 5.81 4.60 -15.79
N LEU A 167 5.79 3.50 -16.55
CA LEU A 167 6.68 3.27 -17.70
C LEU A 167 6.23 4.02 -18.97
N LEU A 168 4.97 4.46 -19.02
CA LEU A 168 4.39 5.15 -20.18
C LEU A 168 4.42 6.68 -20.04
N LEU A 169 4.73 7.18 -18.84
CA LEU A 169 4.85 8.61 -18.50
C LEU A 169 6.28 9.09 -18.73
#